data_AF-G5JGQ6-F1
#
_entry.id   AF-G5JGQ6-F1
#
_cell.length_a   1.000
_cell.length_b   1.000
_cell.length_c   1.000
_cell.angle_alpha   90.00
_cell.angle_beta   90.00
_cell.angle_gamma   90.00
#
_symmetry.space_group_name_H-M   'P 1'
#
loop_
_entity.id
_entity.type
_entity.pdbx_description
1 polymer ?
#
loop_
_entity_poly.entity_id
_entity_poly.type
_entity_poly.pdbx_seq_one_letter_code
_entity_poly.pdbx_strand_id
1 'polypeptide(L)' 'MNKNIQTEADELGFFGQYGGQYVPETLMPAIIELKKAYQLAKNDAAFQQELQYYLKIMLVEKHH' A
#
# COMPACT_ATOMS: atom_id res chain seq x y z
N MET A 1 7.53 -21.04 -23.15
CA MET A 1 8.06 -19.77 -22.59
C MET A 1 7.49 -19.62 -21.19
N ASN A 2 8.30 -19.84 -20.15
CA ASN A 2 7.88 -19.62 -18.76
C ASN A 2 8.02 -18.12 -18.48
N LYS A 3 6.91 -17.37 -18.49
CA LYS A 3 6.94 -15.99 -17.99
C LYS A 3 7.06 -16.07 -16.47
N ASN A 4 8.22 -15.71 -15.93
CA ASN A 4 8.34 -15.38 -14.51
C ASN A 4 7.49 -14.12 -14.27
N ILE A 5 6.32 -14.31 -13.66
CA ILE A 5 5.45 -13.20 -13.27
C ILE A 5 6.01 -12.62 -11.99
N GLN A 6 6.37 -11.34 -12.01
CA GLN A 6 6.76 -10.60 -10.81
C GLN A 6 5.49 -10.24 -10.03
N THR A 7 5.27 -10.90 -8.90
CA THR A 7 4.09 -10.71 -8.03
C THR A 7 4.28 -9.64 -6.97
N GLU A 8 5.51 -9.16 -6.79
CA GLU A 8 5.87 -8.13 -5.81
C GLU A 8 6.48 -6.92 -6.52
N ALA A 9 6.18 -5.72 -6.02
CA ALA A 9 6.81 -4.52 -6.51
C ALA A 9 8.31 -4.54 -6.16
N ASP A 10 9.16 -4.07 -7.06
CA ASP A 10 10.55 -3.78 -6.72
C ASP A 10 10.66 -2.53 -5.82
N GLU A 11 11.90 -2.14 -5.47
CA GLU A 11 12.15 -1.00 -4.58
C GLU A 11 11.62 0.34 -5.13
N LEU A 12 11.57 0.44 -6.46
CA LEU A 12 11.09 1.60 -7.21
C LEU A 12 9.56 1.56 -7.41
N GLY A 13 8.91 0.47 -7.05
CA GLY A 13 7.46 0.29 -7.16
C GLY A 13 7.00 -0.31 -8.50
N PHE A 14 7.86 -0.96 -9.26
CA PHE A 14 7.50 -1.65 -10.50
C PHE A 14 7.13 -3.12 -10.27
N PHE A 15 6.06 -3.55 -10.91
CA PHE A 15 5.68 -4.95 -11.13
C PHE A 15 6.03 -5.32 -12.58
N GLY A 16 7.21 -5.88 -12.79
CA GLY A 16 7.77 -6.06 -14.13
C GLY A 16 8.00 -4.70 -14.79
N GLN A 17 7.34 -4.45 -15.92
CA GLN A 17 7.51 -3.20 -16.69
C GLN A 17 6.53 -2.08 -16.30
N TYR A 18 5.62 -2.32 -15.37
CA TYR A 18 4.53 -1.40 -15.03
C TYR A 18 4.64 -0.95 -13.57
N GLY A 19 4.24 0.29 -13.27
CA GLY A 19 4.31 0.87 -11.93
C GLY A 19 5.32 2.02 -11.86
N GLY A 20 6.05 2.13 -10.76
CA GLY A 20 6.98 3.23 -10.54
C GLY A 20 6.32 4.50 -9.99
N GLN A 21 7.08 5.58 -9.93
CA GLN A 21 6.66 6.87 -9.38
C GLN A 21 6.89 7.97 -10.43
N TYR A 22 5.83 8.33 -11.15
CA TYR A 22 5.86 9.41 -12.16
C TYR A 22 5.21 10.67 -11.59
N VAL A 23 5.90 11.31 -10.65
CA VAL A 23 5.43 12.51 -9.95
C VAL A 23 6.48 13.62 -10.02
N PRO A 24 6.09 14.90 -9.87
CA PRO A 24 7.03 16.01 -9.71
C PRO A 24 8.03 15.77 -8.56
N GLU A 25 9.28 16.22 -8.74
CA GLU A 25 10.33 16.13 -7.70
C GLU A 25 9.89 16.78 -6.38
N THR A 26 9.13 17.87 -6.45
CA THR A 26 8.57 18.58 -5.30
C THR A 26 7.65 17.71 -4.44
N LEU A 27 7.09 16.62 -4.99
CA LEU A 27 6.27 15.66 -4.24
C LEU A 27 7.08 14.51 -3.64
N MET A 28 8.33 14.31 -4.06
CA MET A 28 9.12 13.17 -3.58
C MET A 28 9.29 13.09 -2.06
N PRO A 29 9.49 14.21 -1.32
CA PRO A 29 9.56 14.15 0.14
C PRO A 29 8.30 13.56 0.77
N ALA A 30 7.11 13.96 0.30
CA ALA A 30 5.84 13.47 0.81
C ALA A 30 5.62 11.98 0.49
N ILE A 31 6.05 11.52 -0.70
CA ILE A 31 5.98 10.10 -1.07
C ILE A 31 6.89 9.24 -0.17
N ILE A 32 8.09 9.72 0.13
CA ILE A 32 9.03 9.02 1.03
C ILE A 32 8.46 8.95 2.45
N GLU A 33 7.91 10.05 2.96
CA GLU A 33 7.26 10.10 4.27
C GLU A 33 6.09 9.14 4.35
N LEU A 34 5.21 9.15 3.35
CA LEU A 34 4.07 8.24 3.26
C LEU A 34 4.51 6.77 3.23
N LYS A 35 5.52 6.43 2.42
CA LYS A 35 6.06 5.06 2.35
C LYS A 35 6.57 4.61 3.72
N LYS A 36 7.29 5.48 4.44
CA LYS A 36 7.78 5.21 5.79
C LYS A 36 6.64 5.00 6.78
N ALA A 37 5.67 5.92 6.81
CA ALA A 37 4.51 5.84 7.71
C ALA A 37 3.70 4.57 7.45
N TYR A 38 3.48 4.21 6.19
CA TYR A 38 2.79 2.97 5.83
C TYR A 38 3.54 1.73 6.30
N GLN A 39 4.87 1.64 6.13
CA GLN A 39 5.64 0.48 6.59
C GLN A 39 5.59 0.29 8.11
N LEU A 40 5.53 1.40 8.87
CA LEU A 40 5.32 1.37 10.31
C LEU A 40 3.90 0.90 10.65
N ALA A 41 2.87 1.56 10.09
CA ALA A 41 1.46 1.25 10.37
C ALA A 41 1.04 -0.16 9.94
N LYS A 42 1.61 -0.68 8.85
CA LYS A 42 1.35 -2.05 8.36
C LYS A 42 1.68 -3.11 9.41
N ASN A 43 2.70 -2.86 10.23
CA ASN A 43 3.15 -3.80 11.27
C ASN A 43 2.69 -3.41 12.69
N ASP A 44 1.94 -2.32 12.83
CA ASP A 44 1.41 -1.85 14.12
C ASP A 44 0.09 -2.57 14.46
N ALA A 45 0.12 -3.34 15.55
CA ALA A 45 -1.04 -4.11 16.00
C ALA A 45 -2.25 -3.23 16.36
N ALA A 46 -2.05 -2.04 16.94
CA ALA A 46 -3.14 -1.14 17.30
C ALA A 46 -3.83 -0.60 16.04
N PHE A 47 -3.03 -0.20 15.03
CA PHE A 47 -3.55 0.24 13.74
C PHE A 47 -4.33 -0.87 13.03
N GLN A 48 -3.82 -2.11 13.04
CA GLN A 48 -4.53 -3.25 12.43
C GLN A 48 -5.85 -3.55 13.13
N GLN A 49 -5.93 -3.45 14.46
CA GLN A 49 -7.17 -3.64 15.21
C GLN A 49 -8.22 -2.59 14.86
N GLU A 50 -7.84 -1.32 14.80
CA GLU A 50 -8.74 -0.24 14.41
C GLU A 50 -9.24 -0.40 12.96
N LEU A 51 -8.33 -0.72 12.04
CA LEU A 51 -8.69 -0.97 10.64
C LEU A 51 -9.69 -2.13 10.51
N GLN A 52 -9.46 -3.24 11.21
CA GLN A 52 -10.36 -4.39 11.19
C GLN A 52 -11.74 -4.07 11.80
N TYR A 53 -11.77 -3.26 12.87
CA TYR A 53 -13.01 -2.79 13.48
C TYR A 53 -13.87 -2.03 12.46
N TYR A 54 -13.29 -1.04 11.76
CA TYR A 54 -14.02 -0.27 10.76
C TYR A 54 -14.42 -1.09 9.54
N LEU A 55 -13.55 -1.99 9.05
CA LEU A 55 -13.89 -2.88 7.95
C LEU A 55 -15.10 -3.75 8.29
N LYS A 56 -15.17 -4.28 9.53
CA LYS A 56 -16.31 -5.09 9.96
C LYS A 56 -17.59 -4.27 10.05
N ILE A 57 -17.54 -3.08 10.65
CA ILE A 57 -18.73 -2.23 10.82
C ILE A 57 -19.27 -1.77 9.47
N MET A 58 -18.40 -1.25 8.60
CA MET A 58 -18.83 -0.68 7.32
C MET A 58 -19.32 -1.74 6.32
N LEU A 59 -18.84 -2.98 6.43
CA LEU A 59 -19.34 -4.09 5.60
C LEU A 59 -20.68 -4.62 6.11
N VAL A 60 -20.92 -4.64 7.42
CA VAL A 60 -22.21 -5.09 7.98
C VAL A 60 -23.33 -4.09 7.68
N GLU A 61 -23.06 -2.79 7.74
CA GLU A 61 -24.06 -1.76 7.41
C GLU A 61 -24.44 -1.69 5.93
N LYS A 62 -23.56 -2.11 5.01
CA LYS A 62 -23.87 -2.13 3.56
C LYS A 62 -24.76 -3.30 3.11
N HIS A 63 -24.98 -4.29 3.97
CA HIS A 63 -25.80 -5.47 3.68
C HIS A 63 -27.19 -5.43 4.35
N HIS A 64 -27.59 -4.27 4.89
CA HIS A 64 -28.94 -3.95 5.35
C HIS A 64 -29.51 -2.78 4.56
#